data_AF-A0AA35D5S9-F1
#
_entry.id   AF-A0AA35D5S9-F1
#
_cell.length_a   1.000
_cell.length_b   1.000
_cell.length_c   1.000
_cell.angle_alpha   90.00
_cell.angle_beta   90.00
_cell.angle_gamma   90.00
#
_symmetry.space_group_name_H-M   'P 1'
#
loop_
_entity.id
_entity.type
_entity.pdbx_description
1 polymer ?
#
loop_
_entity_poly.entity_id
_entity_poly.type
_entity_poly.pdbx_seq_one_letter_code
_entity_poly.pdbx_strand_id
1 'polypeptide(L)'
;MGRLVLTKGQDGKLHGLDPKGQRAWDRFKAKLKSLDFGDTLGFTFFLPRDPVSHRSFFRKLQVLLERTEAFTELDTLRAWLLLGAGYCDYVPGLDGKLRAVPRSMAFDAMDQADFMELNRKVDEFLYTEHALNVLWPGLAHQQQWSCLTSFLEDLRR
;
A
#
# COMPACT_ATOMS: atom_id res chain seq x y z
N MET A 1 17.78 10.79 -15.47
CA MET A 1 18.01 10.33 -14.07
C MET A 1 18.61 8.93 -14.14
N GLY A 2 19.76 8.67 -13.51
CA GLY A 2 20.41 7.35 -13.58
C GLY A 2 19.74 6.36 -12.63
N ARG A 3 19.26 5.21 -13.13
CA ARG A 3 18.72 4.13 -12.29
C ARG A 3 19.88 3.33 -11.69
N LEU A 4 19.98 3.33 -10.36
CA LEU A 4 20.91 2.50 -9.60
C LEU A 4 20.10 1.43 -8.84
N VAL A 5 20.36 0.16 -9.14
CA VAL A 5 19.75 -0.97 -8.42
C VAL A 5 20.86 -1.68 -7.66
N LEU A 6 20.66 -1.81 -6.35
CA LEU A 6 21.62 -2.43 -5.44
C LEU A 6 21.07 -3.75 -4.93
N THR A 7 21.97 -4.69 -4.67
CA THR A 7 21.69 -5.96 -4.01
C THR A 7 22.67 -6.18 -2.86
N LYS A 8 22.28 -6.96 -1.86
CA LYS A 8 23.17 -7.35 -0.76
C LYS A 8 23.92 -8.61 -1.15
N GLY A 9 25.25 -8.51 -1.23
CA GLY A 9 26.12 -9.65 -1.53
C GLY A 9 26.24 -10.61 -0.36
N GLN A 10 26.85 -11.77 -0.62
CA GLN A 10 27.15 -12.77 0.41
C GLN A 10 28.12 -12.25 1.49
N ASP A 11 28.92 -11.25 1.14
CA ASP A 11 29.80 -10.52 2.06
C ASP A 11 29.06 -9.50 2.95
N GLY A 12 27.73 -9.41 2.81
CA GLY A 12 26.87 -8.48 3.53
C GLY A 12 26.91 -7.05 3.02
N LYS A 13 27.69 -6.74 1.97
CA LYS A 13 27.85 -5.39 1.42
C LYS A 13 26.89 -5.16 0.26
N LEU A 14 26.64 -3.88 -0.05
CA LEU A 14 25.86 -3.49 -1.22
C LEU A 14 26.72 -3.54 -2.49
N HIS A 15 26.21 -4.22 -3.50
CA HIS A 15 26.78 -4.34 -4.83
C HIS A 15 25.76 -3.90 -5.87
N GLY A 16 26.22 -3.46 -7.03
CA GLY A 16 25.32 -3.27 -8.17
C GLY A 16 24.78 -4.61 -8.65
N LEU A 17 23.52 -4.63 -9.11
CA LEU A 17 22.85 -5.85 -9.56
C LEU A 17 23.60 -6.59 -10.69
N ASP A 18 24.28 -5.85 -11.55
CA ASP A 18 25.08 -6.34 -12.68
C ASP A 18 26.40 -5.54 -12.79
N PRO A 19 27.33 -5.89 -13.70
CA PRO A 19 28.58 -5.15 -13.85
C PRO A 19 28.41 -3.65 -14.19
N LYS A 20 27.33 -3.27 -14.90
CA LYS A 20 27.02 -1.88 -15.21
C LYS A 20 26.51 -1.14 -13.97
N GLY A 21 25.65 -1.79 -13.18
CA GLY A 21 25.18 -1.34 -11.88
C GLY A 21 26.33 -1.19 -10.89
N GLN A 22 27.30 -2.09 -10.90
CA GLN A 22 28.48 -2.02 -10.04
C GLN A 22 29.29 -0.76 -10.36
N ARG A 23 29.54 -0.49 -11.65
CA ARG A 23 30.19 0.76 -12.07
C ARG A 23 29.38 2.01 -11.67
N ALA A 24 28.05 1.94 -11.73
CA ALA A 24 27.19 3.03 -11.28
C ALA A 24 27.26 3.25 -9.76
N TRP A 25 27.31 2.17 -8.99
CA TRP A 25 27.51 2.20 -7.54
C TRP A 25 28.87 2.80 -7.16
N ASP A 26 29.94 2.42 -7.87
CA ASP A 26 31.27 2.94 -7.62
C ASP A 26 31.36 4.45 -7.93
N ARG A 27 30.74 4.91 -9.02
CA ARG A 27 30.63 6.35 -9.33
C ARG A 27 29.82 7.11 -8.27
N PHE A 28 28.71 6.55 -7.80
CA PHE A 28 27.89 7.19 -6.77
C PHE A 28 28.68 7.32 -5.45
N LYS A 29 29.36 6.26 -5.00
CA LYS A 29 30.27 6.32 -3.84
C LYS A 29 31.38 7.35 -4.02
N ALA A 30 31.99 7.42 -5.21
CA ALA A 30 33.03 8.41 -5.50
C ALA A 30 32.49 9.84 -5.40
N LYS A 31 31.28 10.09 -5.93
CA LYS A 31 30.63 11.41 -5.83
C LYS A 31 30.30 11.78 -4.39
N LEU A 32 29.78 10.85 -3.58
CA LEU A 32 29.54 11.09 -2.15
C LEU A 32 30.81 11.48 -1.40
N LYS A 33 31.94 10.83 -1.70
CA LYS A 33 33.24 11.12 -1.08
C LYS A 33 33.86 12.45 -1.52
N SER A 34 33.43 12.99 -2.66
CA SER A 34 33.99 14.21 -3.23
C SER A 34 33.14 15.45 -2.93
N LEU A 35 32.15 15.36 -2.04
CA LEU A 35 31.34 16.52 -1.66
C LEU A 35 32.09 17.35 -0.62
N ASP A 36 32.19 18.66 -0.88
CA ASP A 36 32.75 19.62 0.06
C ASP A 36 31.66 20.21 0.98
N PHE A 37 32.08 20.95 2.01
CA PHE A 37 31.15 21.66 2.88
C PHE A 37 30.29 22.65 2.06
N GLY A 38 28.97 22.47 2.11
CA GLY A 38 28.00 23.28 1.37
C GLY A 38 27.50 22.66 0.07
N ASP A 39 28.09 21.56 -0.40
CA ASP A 39 27.56 20.84 -1.55
C ASP A 39 26.24 20.13 -1.22
N THR A 40 25.30 20.16 -2.17
CA THR A 40 24.01 19.45 -2.05
C THR A 40 23.91 18.33 -3.07
N LEU A 41 23.44 17.16 -2.64
CA LEU A 41 23.14 16.01 -3.50
C LEU A 41 21.70 15.55 -3.27
N GLY A 42 20.87 15.60 -4.31
CA GLY A 42 19.51 15.05 -4.31
C GLY A 42 19.44 13.73 -5.07
N PHE A 43 18.75 12.74 -4.51
CA PHE A 43 18.41 11.50 -5.21
C PHE A 43 17.07 10.97 -4.71
N THR A 44 16.40 10.20 -5.57
CA THR A 44 15.19 9.47 -5.23
C THR A 44 15.51 7.98 -5.29
N PHE A 45 15.04 7.23 -4.31
CA PHE A 45 15.21 5.79 -4.25
C PHE A 45 13.87 5.14 -3.91
N PHE A 46 13.72 3.89 -4.35
CA PHE A 46 12.60 3.04 -3.99
C PHE A 46 13.13 1.92 -3.10
N LEU A 47 12.54 1.75 -1.93
CA LEU A 47 12.75 0.58 -1.10
C LEU A 47 11.63 -0.41 -1.39
N PRO A 48 11.93 -1.69 -1.72
CA PRO A 48 10.91 -2.70 -1.84
C PRO A 48 10.07 -2.76 -0.55
N ARG A 49 8.74 -2.75 -0.70
CA ARG A 49 7.83 -2.99 0.43
C ARG A 49 8.09 -4.35 1.04
N ASP A 50 7.77 -4.47 2.32
CA ASP A 50 7.78 -5.75 3.01
C ASP A 50 6.73 -6.71 2.38
N PRO A 51 7.16 -7.84 1.79
CA PRO A 51 6.23 -8.79 1.17
C PRO A 51 5.24 -9.40 2.16
N VAL A 52 5.60 -9.49 3.46
CA VAL A 52 4.71 -10.04 4.49
C VAL A 52 3.51 -9.13 4.69
N SER A 53 3.75 -7.83 4.87
CA SER A 53 2.70 -6.81 4.99
C SER A 53 1.76 -6.80 3.78
N HIS A 54 2.32 -6.85 2.57
CA HIS A 54 1.52 -6.91 1.34
C HIS A 54 0.63 -8.17 1.30
N ARG A 55 1.19 -9.36 1.58
CA ARG A 55 0.41 -10.61 1.62
C ARG A 55 -0.68 -10.55 2.69
N SER A 56 -0.38 -10.01 3.87
CA SER A 56 -1.35 -9.86 4.95
C SER A 56 -2.53 -8.98 4.55
N PHE A 57 -2.27 -7.85 3.89
CA PHE A 57 -3.33 -6.97 3.37
C PHE A 57 -4.23 -7.70 2.37
N PHE A 58 -3.68 -8.43 1.40
CA PHE A 58 -4.51 -9.15 0.43
C PHE A 58 -5.26 -10.34 1.04
N ARG A 59 -4.70 -11.03 2.04
CA ARG A 59 -5.42 -12.05 2.83
C ARG A 59 -6.64 -11.42 3.51
N LYS A 60 -6.48 -10.26 4.15
CA LYS A 60 -7.58 -9.49 4.76
C LYS A 60 -8.72 -9.26 3.78
N LEU A 61 -8.40 -8.80 2.57
CA LEU A 61 -9.42 -8.55 1.54
C LEU A 61 -10.14 -9.83 1.10
N GLN A 62 -9.42 -10.93 0.92
CA GLN A 62 -10.02 -12.22 0.54
C GLN A 62 -10.97 -12.74 1.61
N VAL A 63 -10.53 -12.77 2.86
CA VAL A 63 -11.37 -13.23 3.99
C VAL A 63 -12.59 -12.32 4.17
N LEU A 64 -12.43 -11.01 3.97
CA LEU A 64 -13.56 -10.09 4.04
C LEU A 64 -14.56 -10.33 2.90
N LEU A 65 -14.07 -10.58 1.68
CA LEU A 65 -14.91 -10.89 0.52
C LEU A 65 -15.77 -12.13 0.74
N GLU A 66 -15.21 -13.17 1.36
CA GLU A 66 -15.93 -14.41 1.69
C GLU A 66 -17.02 -14.21 2.74
N ARG A 67 -16.95 -13.12 3.52
CA ARG A 67 -17.84 -12.85 4.66
C ARG A 67 -18.86 -11.74 4.41
N THR A 68 -18.71 -10.96 3.35
CA THR A 68 -19.62 -9.84 3.02
C THR A 68 -20.69 -10.30 2.04
N GLU A 69 -21.88 -9.70 2.14
CA GLU A 69 -23.00 -9.94 1.20
C GLU A 69 -23.00 -8.94 0.05
N ALA A 70 -22.24 -7.84 0.15
CA ALA A 70 -22.35 -6.68 -0.73
C ALA A 70 -21.40 -6.70 -1.93
N PHE A 71 -20.38 -7.57 -1.92
CA PHE A 71 -19.36 -7.63 -2.96
C PHE A 71 -19.12 -9.08 -3.37
N THR A 72 -19.00 -9.31 -4.68
CA THR A 72 -18.64 -10.62 -5.25
C THR A 72 -17.23 -10.62 -5.83
N GLU A 73 -16.71 -9.44 -6.18
CA GLU A 73 -15.41 -9.27 -6.83
C GLU A 73 -14.42 -8.55 -5.90
N LEU A 74 -13.22 -9.12 -5.76
CA LEU A 74 -12.16 -8.60 -4.90
C LEU A 74 -11.74 -7.18 -5.30
N ASP A 75 -11.67 -6.89 -6.59
CA ASP A 75 -11.26 -5.58 -7.09
C ASP A 75 -12.27 -4.49 -6.75
N THR A 76 -13.56 -4.79 -6.78
CA THR A 76 -14.63 -3.85 -6.41
C THR A 76 -14.63 -3.59 -4.92
N LEU A 77 -14.51 -4.65 -4.08
CA LEU A 77 -14.36 -4.51 -2.63
C LEU A 77 -13.13 -3.67 -2.29
N ARG A 78 -11.99 -3.98 -2.90
CA ARG A 78 -10.74 -3.26 -2.70
C ARG A 78 -10.87 -1.79 -3.10
N ALA A 79 -11.44 -1.51 -4.27
CA ALA A 79 -11.67 -0.13 -4.72
C ALA A 79 -12.53 0.64 -3.70
N TRP A 80 -13.62 0.06 -3.22
CA TRP A 80 -14.48 0.67 -2.22
C TRP A 80 -13.76 0.94 -0.89
N LEU A 81 -12.96 -0.01 -0.39
CA LEU A 81 -12.16 0.18 0.82
C LEU A 81 -11.13 1.30 0.67
N LEU A 82 -10.50 1.44 -0.51
CA LEU A 82 -9.58 2.54 -0.78
C LEU A 82 -10.29 3.89 -0.79
N LEU A 83 -11.49 3.96 -1.36
CA LEU A 83 -12.31 5.17 -1.29
C LEU A 83 -12.66 5.51 0.18
N GLY A 84 -13.07 4.51 0.96
CA GLY A 84 -13.38 4.67 2.39
C GLY A 84 -12.18 5.09 3.24
N ALA A 85 -10.98 4.62 2.90
CA ALA A 85 -9.72 5.04 3.51
C ALA A 85 -9.22 6.41 3.02
N GLY A 86 -9.96 7.07 2.11
CA GLY A 86 -9.58 8.36 1.52
C GLY A 86 -8.39 8.28 0.55
N TYR A 87 -8.02 7.08 0.11
CA TYR A 87 -6.92 6.86 -0.84
C TYR A 87 -7.43 6.96 -2.28
N CYS A 88 -7.89 8.16 -2.63
CA CYS A 88 -8.54 8.45 -3.90
C CYS A 88 -8.20 9.84 -4.43
N ASP A 89 -8.39 10.01 -5.73
CA ASP A 89 -8.39 11.30 -6.39
C ASP A 89 -9.81 11.69 -6.77
N TYR A 90 -10.12 12.99 -6.66
CA TYR A 90 -11.40 13.53 -7.10
C TYR A 90 -11.23 14.09 -8.50
N VAL A 91 -11.90 13.47 -9.47
CA VAL A 91 -11.88 13.90 -10.87
C VAL A 91 -13.25 14.44 -11.27
N PRO A 92 -13.32 15.48 -12.12
CA PRO A 92 -14.59 15.97 -12.64
C PRO A 92 -15.21 14.92 -13.57
N GLY A 93 -16.43 14.51 -13.28
CA GLY A 93 -17.24 13.67 -14.16
C GLY A 93 -17.71 14.45 -15.40
N LEU A 94 -18.23 13.72 -16.39
CA LEU A 94 -18.83 14.30 -17.60
C LEU A 94 -20.03 15.20 -17.29
N ASP A 95 -20.65 15.00 -16.12
CA ASP A 95 -21.75 15.78 -15.55
C ASP A 95 -21.29 16.97 -14.70
N GLY A 96 -19.98 17.23 -14.63
CA GLY A 96 -19.37 18.27 -13.81
C GLY A 96 -19.34 17.98 -12.31
N LYS A 97 -19.86 16.82 -11.85
CA LYS A 97 -19.79 16.41 -10.45
C LYS A 97 -18.47 15.70 -10.18
N LEU A 98 -17.87 15.97 -9.02
CA LEU A 98 -16.65 15.27 -8.60
C LEU A 98 -16.96 13.80 -8.32
N ARG A 99 -16.13 12.91 -8.88
CA ARG A 99 -16.17 11.47 -8.63
C ARG A 99 -14.85 11.04 -8.02
N ALA A 100 -14.93 10.22 -6.98
CA ALA A 100 -13.76 9.65 -6.33
C ALA A 100 -13.28 8.43 -7.14
N VAL A 101 -11.99 8.42 -7.50
CA VAL A 101 -11.32 7.32 -8.19
C VAL A 101 -10.19 6.82 -7.31
N PRO A 102 -10.13 5.52 -6.96
CA PRO A 102 -9.10 5.00 -6.07
C PRO A 102 -7.72 5.14 -6.72
N ARG A 103 -6.74 5.54 -5.93
CA ARG A 103 -5.34 5.61 -6.37
C ARG A 103 -4.76 4.21 -6.55
N SER A 104 -3.77 4.09 -7.43
CA SER A 104 -3.02 2.84 -7.59
C SER A 104 -2.23 2.51 -6.31
N MET A 105 -2.25 1.24 -5.94
CA MET A 105 -1.37 0.67 -4.90
C MET A 105 -0.19 -0.11 -5.50
N ALA A 106 0.10 0.05 -6.79
CA ALA A 106 1.22 -0.63 -7.45
C ALA A 106 2.52 -0.42 -6.67
N PHE A 107 3.41 -1.42 -6.64
CA PHE A 107 4.59 -1.44 -5.77
C PHE A 107 5.47 -0.19 -5.87
N ASP A 108 5.56 0.40 -7.06
CA ASP A 108 6.32 1.61 -7.36
C ASP A 108 5.60 2.93 -7.02
N ALA A 109 4.30 2.89 -6.73
CA ALA A 109 3.48 4.08 -6.50
C ALA A 109 3.45 4.57 -5.04
N MET A 110 3.85 3.74 -4.07
CA MET A 110 3.89 4.10 -2.65
C MET A 110 4.96 3.30 -1.90
N ASP A 111 5.55 3.87 -0.85
CA ASP A 111 6.55 3.19 -0.04
C ASP A 111 5.91 2.31 1.06
N GLN A 112 6.74 1.69 1.92
CA GLN A 112 6.24 0.85 3.02
C GLN A 112 5.49 1.65 4.08
N ALA A 113 5.93 2.87 4.40
CA ALA A 113 5.31 3.69 5.44
C ALA A 113 3.92 4.14 5.00
N ASP A 114 3.82 4.62 3.75
CA ASP A 114 2.55 4.98 3.12
C ASP A 114 1.61 3.77 3.06
N PHE A 115 2.13 2.59 2.75
CA PHE A 115 1.32 1.36 2.69
C PHE A 115 0.80 0.94 4.06
N MET A 116 1.62 1.06 5.10
CA MET A 116 1.18 0.79 6.48
C MET A 116 0.12 1.78 6.94
N GLU A 117 0.27 3.06 6.60
CA GLU A 117 -0.74 4.08 6.90
C GLU A 117 -2.05 3.83 6.14
N LEU A 118 -1.98 3.45 4.87
CA LEU A 118 -3.15 3.03 4.11
C LEU A 118 -3.86 1.83 4.76
N ASN A 119 -3.10 0.79 5.11
CA ASN A 119 -3.64 -0.39 5.78
C ASN A 119 -4.34 -0.02 7.11
N ARG A 120 -3.74 0.88 7.90
CA ARG A 120 -4.31 1.41 9.13
C ARG A 120 -5.63 2.16 8.88
N LYS A 121 -5.68 3.02 7.85
CA LYS A 121 -6.90 3.75 7.48
C LYS A 121 -8.01 2.83 6.96
N VAL A 122 -7.66 1.75 6.24
CA VAL A 122 -8.64 0.72 5.86
C VAL A 122 -9.22 0.07 7.11
N ASP A 123 -8.38 -0.25 8.10
CA ASP A 123 -8.86 -0.82 9.37
C ASP A 123 -9.80 0.16 10.09
N GLU A 124 -9.42 1.44 10.21
CA GLU A 124 -10.30 2.48 10.78
C GLU A 124 -11.64 2.59 10.05
N PHE A 125 -11.62 2.54 8.71
CA PHE A 125 -12.83 2.61 7.90
C PHE A 125 -13.77 1.44 8.18
N LEU A 126 -13.24 0.22 8.36
CA LEU A 126 -14.05 -0.96 8.69
C LEU A 126 -14.79 -0.84 10.02
N TYR A 127 -14.29 -0.04 10.95
CA TYR A 127 -14.95 0.26 12.24
C TYR A 127 -16.10 1.27 12.13
N THR A 128 -16.31 1.89 10.97
CA THR A 128 -17.36 2.90 10.79
C THR A 128 -18.74 2.24 10.61
N GLU A 129 -19.78 2.90 11.11
CA GLU A 129 -21.17 2.46 10.93
C GLU A 129 -21.54 2.34 9.43
N HIS A 130 -21.01 3.24 8.59
CA HIS A 130 -21.20 3.15 7.15
C HIS A 130 -20.64 1.85 6.58
N ALA A 131 -19.42 1.47 6.95
CA ALA A 131 -18.81 0.24 6.44
C ALA A 131 -19.57 -1.00 6.90
N LEU A 132 -19.98 -1.06 8.18
CA LEU A 132 -20.77 -2.15 8.73
C LEU A 132 -22.11 -2.34 8.00
N ASN A 133 -22.82 -1.24 7.76
CA ASN A 133 -24.10 -1.25 7.06
C ASN A 133 -23.97 -1.65 5.59
N VAL A 134 -22.88 -1.29 4.93
CA VAL A 134 -22.62 -1.70 3.54
C VAL A 134 -22.21 -3.17 3.48
N LEU A 135 -21.30 -3.63 4.35
CA LEU A 135 -20.78 -4.99 4.30
C LEU A 135 -21.82 -6.05 4.67
N TRP A 136 -22.73 -5.71 5.59
CA TRP A 136 -23.76 -6.61 6.13
C TRP A 136 -25.12 -5.90 6.27
N PRO A 137 -25.76 -5.55 5.14
CA PRO A 137 -26.98 -4.74 5.13
C PRO A 137 -28.19 -5.45 5.76
N GLY A 138 -28.21 -6.79 5.75
CA GLY A 138 -29.30 -7.59 6.31
C GLY A 138 -29.23 -7.82 7.83
N LEU A 139 -28.14 -7.42 8.49
CA LEU A 139 -27.89 -7.73 9.90
C LEU A 139 -28.19 -6.54 10.81
N ALA A 140 -28.66 -6.81 12.03
CA ALA A 140 -28.78 -5.78 13.06
C ALA A 140 -27.38 -5.28 13.48
N HIS A 141 -27.27 -4.04 13.93
CA HIS A 141 -25.99 -3.41 14.29
C HIS A 141 -25.11 -4.28 15.21
N GLN A 142 -25.69 -4.90 16.24
CA GLN A 142 -24.94 -5.80 17.14
C GLN A 142 -24.37 -7.05 16.44
N GLN A 143 -25.09 -7.58 15.44
CA GLN A 143 -24.64 -8.71 14.64
C GLN A 143 -23.53 -8.30 13.68
N GLN A 144 -23.63 -7.11 13.05
CA GLN A 144 -22.57 -6.54 12.21
C GLN A 144 -21.25 -6.39 12.99
N TRP A 145 -21.32 -5.87 14.23
CA TRP A 145 -20.16 -5.79 15.12
C TRP A 145 -19.55 -7.15 15.47
N SER A 146 -20.40 -8.16 15.67
CA SER A 146 -19.96 -9.54 15.91
C SER A 146 -19.22 -10.10 14.68
N CYS A 147 -19.72 -9.83 13.47
CA CYS A 147 -19.07 -10.22 12.22
C CYS A 147 -17.69 -9.57 12.06
N LEU A 148 -17.59 -8.25 12.29
CA LEU A 148 -16.32 -7.52 12.25
C LEU A 148 -15.31 -8.07 13.26
N THR A 149 -15.75 -8.30 14.50
CA THR A 149 -14.87 -8.80 15.57
C THR A 149 -14.34 -10.20 15.24
N SER A 150 -15.22 -11.12 14.83
CA SER A 150 -14.83 -12.47 14.40
C SER A 150 -13.88 -12.45 13.20
N PHE A 151 -14.10 -11.54 12.26
CA PHE A 151 -13.22 -11.34 11.11
C PHE A 151 -11.80 -10.91 11.54
N LEU A 152 -11.70 -9.91 12.42
CA LEU A 152 -10.41 -9.42 12.88
C LEU A 152 -9.65 -10.45 13.74
N GLU A 153 -10.35 -11.28 14.50
CA GLU A 153 -9.74 -12.39 15.24
C GLU A 153 -9.15 -13.46 14.32
N ASP A 154 -9.85 -13.80 13.23
CA ASP A 154 -9.40 -14.79 12.26
C ASP A 154 -8.12 -14.35 11.53
N LEU A 155 -7.96 -13.05 11.28
CA LEU A 155 -6.75 -12.50 10.68
C LEU A 155 -5.53 -12.52 11.61
N ARG A 156 -5.73 -12.62 12.92
CA ARG A 156 -4.65 -12.74 13.91
C ARG A 156 -4.16 -14.19 14.07
N ARG A 157 -4.89 -15.17 13.55
CA ARG A 157 -4.50 -16.58 13.49
C ARG A 157 -3.67 -16.88 12.25
#